data_AF-A0A9W4NHX9-F1
#
_entry.id   AF-A0A9W4NHX9-F1
#
_cell.length_a   1.000
_cell.length_b   1.000
_cell.length_c   1.000
_cell.angle_alpha   90.00
_cell.angle_beta   90.00
_cell.angle_gamma   90.00
#
_symmetry.space_group_name_H-M   'P 1'
#
loop_
_entity.id
_entity.type
_entity.pdbx_description
1 polymer ?
#
loop_
_entity_poly.entity_id
_entity_poly.type
_entity_poly.pdbx_seq_one_letter_code
_entity_poly.pdbx_strand_id
1 'polypeptide(L)'
;MSTKGAATVMSKAPKARHVDEIALPNLGEGLSGDSIVVGSNGVPHYSSATWSARHPTVGLTASGRSRDPRRPHQPMVTPFSKTNPDEKHIRESMPLSSSLHEDPREALLKYAEQAEKNPIYTSAYRETQPTAIYAELSDEEEKGPEKKKARR
;
A
#
# COMPACT_ATOMS: atom_id res chain seq x y z
N MET A 1 32.90 -20.59 -24.81
CA MET A 1 33.89 -20.37 -23.73
C MET A 1 34.02 -18.87 -23.47
N SER A 2 33.76 -18.40 -22.25
CA SER A 2 33.76 -16.95 -21.93
C SER A 2 35.16 -16.47 -21.52
N THR A 3 35.83 -15.78 -22.43
CA THR A 3 37.20 -15.27 -22.24
C THR A 3 37.25 -14.14 -21.20
N LYS A 4 36.23 -13.27 -21.17
CA LYS A 4 36.14 -12.15 -20.22
C LYS A 4 35.96 -12.61 -18.78
N GLY A 5 35.21 -13.70 -18.55
CA GLY A 5 35.01 -14.29 -17.22
C GLY A 5 36.29 -14.91 -16.65
N ALA A 6 37.03 -15.65 -17.48
CA ALA A 6 38.32 -16.22 -17.09
C ALA A 6 39.33 -15.11 -16.70
N ALA A 7 39.39 -14.03 -17.49
CA ALA A 7 40.28 -12.90 -17.19
C ALA A 7 39.91 -12.20 -15.87
N THR A 8 38.63 -12.10 -15.52
CA THR A 8 38.20 -11.47 -14.26
C THR A 8 38.56 -12.30 -13.04
N VAL A 9 38.42 -13.62 -13.10
CA VAL A 9 38.84 -14.52 -12.00
C VAL A 9 40.35 -14.46 -11.78
N MET A 10 41.14 -14.39 -12.85
CA MET A 10 42.60 -14.36 -12.76
C MET A 10 43.17 -12.99 -12.35
N SER A 11 42.48 -11.89 -12.67
CA SER A 11 42.96 -10.53 -12.38
C SER A 11 42.49 -9.96 -11.04
N LYS A 12 41.44 -10.53 -10.43
CA LYS A 12 40.92 -10.02 -9.16
C LYS A 12 41.79 -10.55 -8.03
N ALA A 13 42.40 -9.64 -7.27
CA ALA A 13 43.12 -10.00 -6.06
C ALA A 13 42.17 -10.73 -5.07
N PRO A 14 42.65 -11.79 -4.40
CA PRO A 14 41.86 -12.50 -3.41
C PRO A 14 41.45 -11.53 -2.29
N LYS A 15 40.21 -11.65 -1.82
CA LYS A 15 39.68 -10.78 -0.77
C LYS A 15 40.45 -11.04 0.53
N ALA A 16 41.34 -10.13 0.91
CA ALA A 16 42.03 -10.19 2.18
C ALA A 16 41.01 -10.08 3.32
N ARG A 17 40.95 -11.10 4.18
CA ARG A 17 40.16 -11.07 5.42
C ARG A 17 41.06 -10.63 6.56
N HIS A 18 40.51 -9.93 7.55
CA HIS A 18 41.26 -9.54 8.75
C HIS A 18 41.59 -10.79 9.59
N VAL A 19 42.78 -10.79 10.19
CA VAL A 19 43.39 -11.96 10.85
C VAL A 19 42.64 -12.37 12.13
N ASP A 20 41.88 -11.47 12.74
CA ASP A 20 41.10 -11.74 13.96
C ASP A 20 39.80 -12.53 13.71
N GLU A 21 39.44 -12.78 12.45
CA GLU A 21 38.36 -13.71 12.09
C GLU A 21 38.81 -15.19 12.10
N ILE A 22 40.10 -15.46 12.34
CA ILE A 22 40.68 -16.81 12.38
C ILE A 22 41.06 -17.15 13.83
N ALA A 23 40.05 -17.36 14.68
CA ALA A 23 40.24 -18.16 15.88
C ALA A 23 40.30 -19.65 15.47
N LEU A 24 41.45 -20.27 15.69
CA LEU A 24 41.85 -21.65 15.37
C LEU A 24 40.93 -22.74 15.98
N PRO A 25 41.13 -24.05 15.70
CA PRO A 25 41.16 -24.73 14.40
C PRO A 25 40.19 -25.94 14.40
N ASN A 26 39.29 -26.05 13.43
CA ASN A 26 38.69 -27.36 13.10
C ASN A 26 39.22 -27.81 11.74
N LEU A 27 40.42 -28.38 11.78
CA LEU A 27 40.97 -29.25 10.73
C LEU A 27 40.23 -30.61 10.75
N GLY A 28 38.90 -30.57 10.70
CA GLY A 28 38.02 -31.72 10.90
C GLY A 28 36.69 -31.68 10.13
N GLU A 29 36.41 -30.64 9.35
CA GLU A 29 35.24 -30.61 8.45
C GLU A 29 35.69 -30.58 6.97
N GLY A 30 36.76 -31.33 6.68
CA GLY A 30 37.02 -31.78 5.33
C GLY A 30 36.20 -33.05 5.11
N LEU A 31 35.16 -32.94 4.29
CA LEU A 31 34.21 -33.98 3.82
C LEU A 31 32.83 -33.94 4.52
N SER A 32 31.82 -33.64 3.70
CA SER A 32 30.36 -33.77 3.90
C SER A 32 29.60 -32.61 4.55
N GLY A 33 28.65 -32.02 3.80
CA GLY A 33 27.68 -31.07 4.34
C GLY A 33 26.79 -30.40 3.29
N ASP A 34 27.36 -29.80 2.25
CA ASP A 34 26.57 -29.19 1.18
C ASP A 34 26.25 -30.24 0.12
N SER A 35 25.28 -31.11 0.42
CA SER A 35 24.52 -31.77 -0.64
C SER A 35 23.80 -30.67 -1.42
N ILE A 36 24.38 -30.22 -2.53
CA ILE A 36 23.65 -29.46 -3.54
C ILE A 36 22.60 -30.42 -4.09
N VAL A 37 21.41 -30.43 -3.48
CA VAL A 37 20.25 -31.14 -4.02
C VAL A 37 19.78 -30.33 -5.22
N VAL A 38 20.35 -30.66 -6.38
CA VAL A 38 19.85 -30.25 -7.67
C VAL A 38 18.54 -31.01 -7.86
N GLY A 39 17.42 -30.31 -7.80
CA GLY A 39 16.13 -30.90 -8.16
C GLY A 39 16.15 -31.37 -9.62
N SER A 40 15.22 -32.24 -10.00
CA SER A 40 15.09 -32.82 -11.36
C SER A 40 15.18 -31.82 -12.52
N ASN A 41 15.04 -30.51 -12.26
CA ASN A 41 15.02 -29.43 -13.25
C ASN A 41 16.33 -28.62 -13.30
N GLY A 42 17.42 -29.03 -12.63
CA GLY A 42 18.73 -28.37 -12.76
C GLY A 42 18.88 -27.05 -12.00
N VAL A 43 17.86 -26.60 -11.27
CA VAL A 43 17.88 -25.36 -10.48
C VAL A 43 18.26 -25.69 -9.03
N PRO A 44 19.23 -24.99 -8.42
CA PRO A 44 19.59 -25.26 -7.03
C PRO A 44 18.47 -24.81 -6.10
N HIS A 45 17.97 -25.70 -5.25
CA HIS A 45 16.94 -25.37 -4.26
C HIS A 45 17.59 -24.73 -3.02
N TYR A 46 17.85 -23.42 -3.07
CA TYR A 46 18.40 -22.66 -1.93
C TYR A 46 17.41 -22.47 -0.77
N SER A 47 16.16 -22.93 -0.91
CA SER A 47 15.03 -22.47 -0.07
C SER A 47 14.54 -23.46 0.98
N SER A 48 15.13 -24.66 1.14
CA SER A 48 14.59 -25.67 2.07
C SER A 48 15.47 -25.99 3.28
N ALA A 49 16.73 -25.54 3.33
CA ALA A 49 17.69 -25.96 4.37
C ALA A 49 17.93 -24.96 5.51
N THR A 50 17.56 -23.69 5.37
CA THR A 50 17.88 -22.65 6.38
C THR A 50 16.69 -22.35 7.31
N TRP A 51 16.97 -22.10 8.59
CA TRP A 51 15.96 -21.75 9.62
C TRP A 51 15.11 -20.53 9.22
N SER A 52 15.73 -19.54 8.58
CA SER A 52 15.06 -18.35 8.02
C SER A 52 14.11 -18.67 6.86
N ALA A 53 14.33 -19.76 6.10
CA ALA A 53 13.41 -20.18 5.05
C ALA A 53 12.15 -20.88 5.60
N ARG A 54 12.25 -21.45 6.81
CA ARG A 54 11.13 -22.11 7.51
C ARG A 54 10.29 -21.15 8.34
N HIS A 55 10.87 -20.00 8.71
CA HIS A 55 10.18 -18.96 9.47
C HIS A 55 10.13 -17.66 8.65
N PRO A 56 9.04 -17.41 7.90
CA PRO A 56 8.92 -16.22 7.04
C PRO A 56 8.99 -14.89 7.81
N THR A 57 8.84 -14.96 9.14
CA THR A 57 8.89 -13.83 10.08
C THR A 57 10.29 -13.55 10.61
N VAL A 58 11.27 -14.44 10.45
CA VAL A 58 12.62 -14.32 11.06
C VAL A 58 13.69 -14.32 9.97
N GLY A 59 14.59 -13.33 10.00
CA GLY A 59 15.72 -13.21 9.07
C GLY A 59 15.70 -11.93 8.25
N LEU A 60 16.28 -11.97 7.04
CA LEU A 60 16.31 -10.84 6.10
C LEU A 60 15.12 -10.90 5.12
N THR A 61 14.56 -9.74 4.77
CA THR A 61 13.64 -9.59 3.64
C THR A 61 14.39 -9.81 2.32
N ALA A 62 13.65 -10.00 1.22
CA ALA A 62 14.23 -10.07 -0.13
C ALA A 62 15.08 -8.83 -0.50
N SER A 63 14.84 -7.70 0.16
CA SER A 63 15.62 -6.45 0.02
C SER A 63 16.82 -6.35 0.96
N GLY A 64 17.15 -7.41 1.71
CA GLY A 64 18.28 -7.46 2.64
C GLY A 64 18.05 -6.74 3.98
N ARG A 65 16.82 -6.35 4.32
CA ARG A 65 16.49 -5.67 5.58
C ARG A 65 16.09 -6.69 6.66
N SER A 66 16.50 -6.49 7.91
CA SER A 66 16.11 -7.39 9.02
C SER A 66 14.60 -7.34 9.31
N ARG A 67 14.01 -8.52 9.50
CA ARG A 67 12.65 -8.75 10.02
C ARG A 67 12.65 -8.85 11.55
N ASP A 68 13.30 -7.89 12.21
CA ASP A 68 13.34 -7.83 13.67
C ASP A 68 11.97 -7.37 14.22
N PRO A 69 11.32 -8.14 15.11
CA PRO A 69 10.05 -7.73 15.73
C PRO A 69 10.18 -6.48 16.62
N ARG A 70 11.39 -6.10 17.04
CA ARG A 70 11.63 -4.85 17.79
C ARG A 70 11.78 -3.62 16.89
N ARG A 71 11.80 -3.78 15.56
CA ARG A 71 11.85 -2.63 14.67
C ARG A 71 10.54 -1.86 14.68
N PRO A 72 10.59 -0.52 14.58
CA PRO A 72 9.38 0.27 14.39
C PRO A 72 8.68 -0.16 13.10
N HIS A 73 7.36 -0.25 13.16
CA HIS A 73 6.51 -0.53 12.01
C HIS A 73 6.76 0.52 10.92
N GLN A 74 7.25 0.09 9.76
CA GLN A 74 7.36 0.96 8.59
C GLN A 74 6.07 0.83 7.76
N PRO A 75 5.41 1.94 7.42
CA PRO A 75 4.23 1.89 6.57
C PRO A 75 4.60 1.28 5.20
N MET A 76 3.64 0.56 4.62
CA MET A 76 3.80 -0.03 3.30
C MET A 76 3.99 1.09 2.28
N VAL A 77 4.99 0.95 1.41
CA VAL A 77 5.28 1.97 0.38
C VAL A 77 4.35 1.72 -0.80
N THR A 78 3.44 2.65 -1.08
CA THR A 78 2.60 2.60 -2.28
C THR A 78 3.40 3.03 -3.52
N PRO A 79 3.05 2.56 -4.72
CA PRO A 79 3.69 3.02 -5.96
C PRO A 79 3.54 4.52 -6.22
N PHE A 80 2.61 5.19 -5.53
CA PHE A 80 2.32 6.62 -5.69
C PHE A 80 2.91 7.49 -4.57
N SER A 81 3.36 6.92 -3.45
CA SER A 81 4.01 7.68 -2.39
C SER A 81 4.91 6.82 -1.49
N LYS A 82 6.12 7.35 -1.22
CA LYS A 82 7.13 6.73 -0.36
C LYS A 82 6.87 6.94 1.14
N THR A 83 6.04 7.91 1.50
CA THR A 83 5.88 8.38 2.88
C THR A 83 4.43 8.58 3.31
N ASN A 84 3.47 8.63 2.38
CA ASN A 84 2.07 8.82 2.73
C ASN A 84 1.42 7.49 3.12
N PRO A 85 0.51 7.50 4.09
CA PRO A 85 -0.26 6.31 4.46
C PRO A 85 -1.13 5.82 3.30
N ASP A 86 -1.40 4.51 3.32
CA ASP A 86 -2.30 3.87 2.36
C ASP A 86 -3.72 4.43 2.46
N GLU A 87 -4.45 4.39 1.35
CA GLU A 87 -5.84 4.84 1.29
C GLU A 87 -6.74 4.12 2.32
N LYS A 88 -6.49 2.84 2.57
CA LYS A 88 -7.18 2.07 3.62
C LYS A 88 -6.90 2.61 5.02
N HIS A 89 -5.64 2.91 5.32
CA HIS A 89 -5.25 3.48 6.61
C HIS A 89 -5.89 4.85 6.84
N ILE A 90 -5.97 5.70 5.82
CA ILE A 90 -6.64 7.00 5.91
C ILE A 90 -8.14 6.82 6.18
N ARG A 91 -8.79 5.89 5.47
CA ARG A 91 -10.22 5.58 5.68
C ARG A 91 -10.53 5.03 7.07
N GLU A 92 -9.65 4.21 7.62
CA GLU A 92 -9.86 3.56 8.92
C GLU A 92 -9.51 4.48 10.10
N SER A 93 -8.52 5.36 9.93
CA SER A 93 -8.03 6.24 11.01
C SER A 93 -8.78 7.56 11.15
N MET A 94 -9.32 8.11 10.06
CA MET A 94 -10.01 9.39 10.07
C MET A 94 -11.53 9.19 10.06
N PRO A 95 -12.25 9.59 11.12
CA PRO A 95 -13.70 9.56 11.09
C PRO A 95 -14.23 10.48 9.99
N LEU A 96 -15.28 10.03 9.28
CA LEU A 96 -15.95 10.78 8.20
C LEU A 96 -15.05 11.07 6.97
N SER A 97 -13.93 10.36 6.78
CA SER A 97 -13.08 10.56 5.60
C SER A 97 -13.84 10.34 4.27
N SER A 98 -14.85 9.47 4.26
CA SER A 98 -15.69 9.20 3.08
C SER A 98 -16.66 10.34 2.77
N SER A 99 -17.03 11.17 3.75
CA SER A 99 -17.98 12.28 3.57
C SER A 99 -17.42 13.42 2.73
N LEU A 100 -16.09 13.48 2.54
CA LEU A 100 -15.45 14.47 1.65
C LEU A 100 -15.72 14.18 0.17
N HIS A 101 -16.01 12.93 -0.17
CA HIS A 101 -16.20 12.47 -1.55
C HIS A 101 -17.68 12.41 -1.96
N GLU A 102 -18.61 12.63 -1.04
CA GLU A 102 -20.03 12.69 -1.34
C GLU A 102 -20.37 14.10 -1.88
N ASP A 103 -21.08 14.17 -3.00
CA ASP A 103 -21.57 15.44 -3.52
C ASP A 103 -22.57 16.05 -2.51
N PRO A 104 -22.51 17.37 -2.24
CA PRO A 104 -23.33 17.99 -1.18
C PRO A 104 -24.83 17.82 -1.44
N ARG A 105 -25.23 17.73 -2.73
CA ARG A 105 -26.62 17.44 -3.12
C ARG A 105 -27.04 16.02 -2.75
N GLU A 106 -26.21 15.04 -3.05
CA GLU A 106 -26.50 13.62 -2.76
C GLU A 106 -26.56 13.37 -1.26
N ALA A 107 -25.69 14.02 -0.50
CA ALA A 107 -25.73 14.01 0.96
C ALA A 107 -27.10 14.49 1.47
N LEU A 108 -27.65 15.59 0.94
CA LEU A 108 -28.98 16.07 1.32
C LEU A 108 -30.10 15.10 0.90
N LEU A 109 -30.03 14.54 -0.31
CA LEU A 109 -31.04 13.59 -0.80
C LEU A 109 -31.08 12.30 0.01
N LYS A 110 -29.93 11.79 0.46
CA LYS A 110 -29.81 10.60 1.31
C LYS A 110 -30.58 10.76 2.63
N TYR A 111 -30.57 11.96 3.21
CA TYR A 111 -31.26 12.25 4.47
C TYR A 111 -32.70 12.76 4.28
N ALA A 112 -33.14 13.04 3.05
CA ALA A 112 -34.48 13.55 2.77
C ALA A 112 -35.58 12.57 3.23
N GLU A 113 -35.47 11.29 2.84
CA GLU A 113 -36.44 10.27 3.28
C GLU A 113 -36.45 10.09 4.81
N GLN A 114 -35.29 10.21 5.44
CA GLN A 114 -35.13 10.02 6.87
C GLN A 114 -35.74 11.19 7.65
N ALA A 115 -35.62 12.41 7.11
CA ALA A 115 -36.25 13.61 7.65
C ALA A 115 -37.78 13.58 7.54
N GLU A 116 -38.34 13.04 6.45
CA GLU A 116 -39.80 12.87 6.30
C GLU A 116 -40.38 11.82 7.25
N LYS A 117 -39.69 10.68 7.39
CA LYS A 117 -40.15 9.57 8.25
C LYS A 117 -40.04 9.96 9.73
N ASN A 118 -38.84 10.35 10.16
CA ASN A 118 -38.51 10.60 11.56
C ASN A 118 -37.81 11.97 11.72
N PRO A 119 -38.57 13.08 11.71
CA PRO A 119 -38.00 14.41 11.88
C PRO A 119 -37.44 14.58 13.30
N ILE A 120 -36.11 14.62 13.43
CA ILE A 120 -35.44 14.79 14.73
C ILE A 120 -35.68 16.19 15.29
N TYR A 121 -35.58 17.22 14.45
CA TYR A 121 -35.65 18.62 14.88
C TYR A 121 -37.04 19.26 14.79
N THR A 122 -37.93 18.73 13.94
CA THR A 122 -39.26 19.30 13.68
C THR A 122 -40.42 18.43 14.19
N SER A 123 -40.13 17.38 14.97
CA SER A 123 -41.14 16.45 15.51
C SER A 123 -42.31 17.15 16.21
N ALA A 124 -42.02 18.12 17.07
CA ALA A 124 -43.03 18.85 17.84
C ALA A 124 -43.97 19.71 16.98
N TYR A 125 -43.56 20.07 15.77
CA TYR A 125 -44.31 20.96 14.88
C TYR A 125 -44.89 20.25 13.67
N ARG A 126 -44.84 18.91 13.64
CA ARG A 126 -45.26 18.10 12.48
C ARG A 126 -46.70 18.39 12.03
N GLU A 127 -47.58 18.67 12.99
CA GLU A 127 -49.01 18.96 12.73
C GLU A 127 -49.27 20.44 12.43
N THR A 128 -48.44 21.34 12.98
CA THR A 128 -48.68 22.80 12.95
C THR A 128 -47.87 23.52 11.88
N GLN A 129 -46.95 22.82 11.20
CA GLN A 129 -46.02 23.44 10.24
C GLN A 129 -46.77 23.85 8.96
N PRO A 130 -46.70 25.13 8.55
CA PRO A 130 -47.31 25.56 7.29
C PRO A 130 -46.57 24.95 6.09
N THR A 131 -47.30 24.70 5.01
CA THR A 131 -46.72 24.22 3.75
C THR A 131 -45.84 25.30 3.13
N ALA A 132 -44.60 24.95 2.80
CA ALA A 132 -43.71 25.87 2.11
C ALA A 132 -44.23 26.14 0.70
N ILE A 133 -44.58 27.39 0.41
CA ILE A 133 -44.98 27.83 -0.92
C ILE A 133 -43.70 28.25 -1.64
N TYR A 134 -43.20 27.38 -2.50
CA TYR A 134 -42.11 27.72 -3.41
C TYR A 134 -42.68 28.41 -4.64
N ALA A 135 -41.90 29.31 -5.25
CA ALA A 135 -42.21 29.76 -6.60
C ALA A 135 -42.22 28.52 -7.51
N GLU A 136 -43.23 28.40 -8.36
CA GLU A 136 -43.19 27.43 -9.46
C GLU A 136 -41.92 27.75 -10.25
N LEU A 137 -40.95 26.83 -10.17
CA LEU A 137 -39.79 26.88 -11.06
C LEU A 137 -40.41 26.91 -12.46
N SER A 138 -40.14 27.98 -13.19
CA SER A 138 -40.47 28.07 -14.60
C SER A 138 -39.64 27.02 -15.33
N ASP A 139 -40.11 25.78 -15.30
CA ASP A 139 -39.67 24.69 -16.16
C ASP A 139 -40.20 24.95 -17.58
N GLU A 140 -39.86 26.12 -18.10
CA GLU A 140 -39.86 26.41 -19.53
C GLU A 140 -38.41 26.69 -19.90
N GLU A 141 -37.80 25.67 -20.48
CA GLU A 141 -36.51 25.65 -21.12
C GLU A 141 -36.48 26.69 -22.26
N GLU A 142 -36.39 28.00 -21.98
CA GLU A 142 -36.15 28.99 -23.02
C GLU A 142 -35.29 30.20 -22.60
N LYS A 143 -34.09 30.24 -23.18
CA LYS A 143 -33.24 31.43 -23.43
C LYS A 143 -32.88 32.30 -22.21
N GLY A 144 -31.80 31.89 -21.53
CA GLY A 144 -30.87 32.90 -20.99
C GLY A 144 -30.36 33.84 -22.10
N PRO A 145 -30.07 35.12 -21.81
CA PRO A 145 -29.72 36.12 -22.81
C PRO A 145 -28.47 35.70 -23.60
N GLU A 146 -28.52 35.85 -24.93
CA GLU A 146 -27.49 35.37 -25.86
C GLU A 146 -26.08 35.84 -25.44
N LYS A 147 -25.18 34.87 -25.23
CA LYS A 147 -23.75 35.15 -25.02
C LYS A 147 -23.20 35.83 -26.27
N LYS A 148 -22.77 37.09 -26.11
CA LYS A 148 -22.13 37.90 -27.15
C LYS A 148 -20.95 37.12 -27.77
N LYS A 149 -21.08 36.73 -29.05
CA LYS A 149 -19.98 36.09 -29.79
C LYS A 149 -18.83 37.08 -29.94
N ALA A 150 -17.63 36.69 -29.50
CA ALA A 150 -16.41 37.45 -29.77
C ALA A 150 -16.14 37.44 -31.29
N ARG A 151 -16.04 38.63 -31.90
CA ARG A 151 -15.61 38.76 -33.30
C ARG A 151 -14.13 38.41 -33.39
N ARG A 152 -13.79 37.49 -34.28
CA ARG A 152 -12.41 37.16 -34.66
C ARG A 152 -12.05 37.91 -35.93
#